data_AF-A0A9E4KH39-F1
#
_entry.id   AF-A0A9E4KH39-F1
#
_cell.length_a   1.000
_cell.length_b   1.000
_cell.length_c   1.000
_cell.angle_alpha   90.00
_cell.angle_beta   90.00
_cell.angle_gamma   90.00
#
_symmetry.space_group_name_H-M   'P 1'
#
loop_
_entity.id
_entity.type
_entity.pdbx_description
1 polymer ?
#
loop_
_entity_poly.entity_id
_entity_poly.type
_entity_poly.pdbx_seq_one_letter_code
_entity_poly.pdbx_strand_id
1 'polypeptide(L)'
;MEPAGTGRTIGRLESANGGEARESTARLLASALKLGNPRILAQGPESDAVRDEETRINFDSGGSGPRVHLDSETALAYDLVEERYGVDMHRLIEEAPTLFTLLAEASLAERRRRVGEAKAALEEFNCALPEHLAESDWAYKDEEESIERRDLFRHPGDLEWDDPRWEGYRKYGNPFANFLKKLANNIKADNGALDPADVEFDPDMVCRGYLFPERRARLTCGSRRAEWVLSHGYARLGQIPKRLRGEGEDVDRERVEWLEAQITDDEWAECEEMMAAAERLGKMLTGETEPDGEPGE
;
A
#
# COMPACT_ATOMS: atom_id res chain seq x y z
N MET A 1 -47.13 12.32 -9.95
CA MET A 1 -47.57 13.42 -9.05
C MET A 1 -46.34 13.90 -8.32
N GLU A 2 -45.72 14.98 -8.78
CA GLU A 2 -44.63 15.62 -8.03
C GLU A 2 -45.23 16.41 -6.86
N PRO A 3 -44.72 16.26 -5.63
CA PRO A 3 -45.17 17.08 -4.52
C PRO A 3 -44.60 18.50 -4.68
N ALA A 4 -45.38 19.37 -5.32
CA ALA A 4 -45.14 20.80 -5.36
C ALA A 4 -45.15 21.37 -3.91
N GLY A 5 -43.96 21.63 -3.34
CA GLY A 5 -43.83 22.40 -2.09
C GLY A 5 -42.69 22.04 -1.13
N THR A 6 -41.88 21.01 -1.39
CA THR A 6 -40.90 20.48 -0.41
C THR A 6 -39.60 21.28 -0.30
N GLY A 7 -39.03 21.80 -1.39
CA GLY A 7 -37.69 22.42 -1.37
C GLY A 7 -37.54 23.65 -0.47
N ARG A 8 -38.55 24.54 -0.45
CA ARG A 8 -38.54 25.75 0.39
C ARG A 8 -38.73 25.44 1.88
N THR A 9 -39.36 24.30 2.18
CA THR A 9 -39.60 23.82 3.54
C THR A 9 -38.36 23.14 4.10
N ILE A 10 -37.64 22.36 3.27
CA ILE A 10 -36.37 21.71 3.65
C ILE A 10 -35.30 22.76 3.96
N GLY A 11 -35.08 23.73 3.07
CA GLY A 11 -34.10 24.80 3.33
C GLY A 11 -34.42 25.67 4.56
N ARG A 12 -35.69 25.76 4.95
CA ARG A 12 -36.10 26.44 6.21
C ARG A 12 -35.83 25.58 7.44
N LEU A 13 -35.86 24.26 7.33
CA LEU A 13 -35.55 23.32 8.42
C LEU A 13 -34.04 23.17 8.62
N GLU A 14 -33.25 23.26 7.55
CA GLU A 14 -31.78 23.17 7.59
C GLU A 14 -31.11 24.45 8.11
N SER A 15 -31.77 25.59 7.95
CA SER A 15 -31.32 26.85 8.54
C SER A 15 -31.78 26.91 10.01
N ALA A 16 -30.88 27.29 10.93
CA ALA A 16 -31.16 27.39 12.38
C ALA A 16 -32.28 28.40 12.77
N ASN A 17 -32.94 29.00 11.78
CA ASN A 17 -34.11 29.88 11.91
C ASN A 17 -35.45 29.13 11.67
N GLY A 18 -35.42 27.83 11.39
CA GLY A 18 -36.60 26.99 11.29
C GLY A 18 -37.12 26.61 12.68
N GLY A 19 -38.34 27.04 13.03
CA GLY A 19 -39.06 26.46 14.16
C GLY A 19 -39.36 24.96 13.95
N GLU A 20 -39.93 24.31 14.97
CA GLU A 20 -40.22 22.87 14.96
C GLU A 20 -40.94 22.40 13.67
N ALA A 21 -40.42 21.31 13.09
CA ALA A 21 -41.03 20.67 11.94
C ALA A 21 -42.41 20.12 12.30
N ARG A 22 -43.41 20.34 11.44
CA ARG A 22 -44.73 19.73 11.60
C ARG A 22 -44.62 18.21 11.46
N GLU A 23 -45.41 17.49 12.24
CA GLU A 23 -45.41 16.02 12.26
C GLU A 23 -45.65 15.40 10.86
N SER A 24 -46.50 16.02 10.04
CA SER A 24 -46.74 15.59 8.66
C SER A 24 -45.50 15.70 7.77
N THR A 25 -44.68 16.75 7.97
CA THR A 25 -43.41 16.94 7.26
C THR A 25 -42.36 15.93 7.72
N ALA A 26 -42.27 15.68 9.03
CA ALA A 26 -41.37 14.67 9.59
C ALA A 26 -41.70 13.25 9.08
N ARG A 27 -42.99 12.88 8.98
CA ARG A 27 -43.42 11.61 8.39
C ARG A 27 -43.05 11.49 6.92
N LEU A 28 -43.20 12.57 6.15
CA LEU A 28 -42.87 12.59 4.73
C LEU A 28 -41.36 12.46 4.49
N LEU A 29 -40.55 13.16 5.29
CA LEU A 29 -39.09 13.05 5.26
C LEU A 29 -38.61 11.65 5.68
N ALA A 30 -39.18 11.09 6.75
CA ALA A 30 -38.85 9.74 7.20
C ALA A 30 -39.18 8.70 6.11
N SER A 31 -40.33 8.82 5.46
CA SER A 31 -40.70 7.95 4.35
C SER A 31 -39.77 8.11 3.14
N ALA A 32 -39.36 9.33 2.81
CA ALA A 32 -38.45 9.59 1.68
C ALA A 32 -37.04 9.05 1.95
N LEU A 33 -36.57 9.15 3.21
CA LEU A 33 -35.27 8.64 3.68
C LEU A 33 -35.31 7.15 4.03
N LYS A 34 -36.46 6.47 3.83
CA LYS A 34 -36.68 5.06 4.19
C LYS A 34 -36.43 4.75 5.67
N LEU A 35 -36.61 5.74 6.54
CA LEU A 35 -36.55 5.56 7.99
C LEU A 35 -37.89 5.02 8.48
N GLY A 36 -37.88 3.85 9.11
CA GLY A 36 -39.09 3.17 9.59
C GLY A 36 -39.85 3.92 10.69
N ASN A 37 -39.23 4.92 11.33
CA ASN A 37 -39.84 5.71 12.39
C ASN A 37 -39.50 7.21 12.26
N PRO A 38 -40.50 8.11 12.14
CA PRO A 38 -40.28 9.55 12.05
C PRO A 38 -39.63 10.18 13.29
N ARG A 39 -39.69 9.50 14.45
CA ARG A 39 -39.10 9.99 15.71
C ARG A 39 -37.57 9.99 15.68
N ILE A 40 -36.94 9.23 14.77
CA ILE A 40 -35.48 9.21 14.59
C ILE A 40 -34.98 10.59 14.14
N LEU A 41 -35.76 11.30 13.32
CA LEU A 41 -35.42 12.66 12.86
C LEU A 41 -35.50 13.73 13.96
N ALA A 42 -36.15 13.42 15.08
CA ALA A 42 -36.28 14.33 16.22
C ALA A 42 -35.23 14.06 17.31
N GLN A 43 -34.44 13.00 17.16
CA GLN A 43 -33.29 12.74 18.02
C GLN A 43 -32.16 13.65 17.54
N GLY A 44 -31.58 14.43 18.46
CA GLY A 44 -30.33 15.15 18.17
C GLY A 44 -29.25 14.15 17.74
N PRO A 45 -28.22 14.58 16.99
CA PRO A 45 -27.11 13.70 16.68
C PRO A 45 -26.60 13.09 17.98
N GLU A 46 -26.50 11.77 18.02
CA GLU A 46 -25.96 11.08 19.19
C GLU A 46 -24.57 11.64 19.48
N SER A 47 -24.23 11.81 20.76
CA SER A 47 -22.88 12.25 21.12
C SER A 47 -21.89 11.24 20.53
N ASP A 48 -20.75 11.71 20.03
CA ASP A 48 -19.72 10.83 19.45
C ASP A 48 -19.37 9.66 20.39
N ALA A 49 -19.41 9.86 21.71
CA ALA A 49 -19.21 8.80 22.71
C ALA A 49 -20.21 7.62 22.63
N VAL A 50 -21.46 7.87 22.23
CA VAL A 50 -22.50 6.81 22.06
C VAL A 50 -22.30 6.10 20.73
N ARG A 51 -22.00 6.85 19.66
CA ARG A 51 -21.66 6.26 18.36
C ARG A 51 -20.39 5.42 18.43
N ASP A 52 -19.38 5.87 19.18
CA ASP A 52 -18.12 5.16 19.37
C ASP A 52 -18.33 3.90 20.22
N GLU A 53 -19.16 3.96 21.27
CA GLU A 53 -19.53 2.77 22.06
C GLU A 53 -20.36 1.78 21.24
N GLU A 54 -21.31 2.25 20.42
CA GLU A 54 -22.11 1.40 19.54
C GLU A 54 -21.23 0.79 18.42
N THR A 55 -20.25 1.54 17.91
CA THR A 55 -19.25 1.04 16.95
C THR A 55 -18.34 0.02 17.60
N ARG A 56 -17.92 0.23 18.86
CA ARG A 56 -17.14 -0.73 19.65
C ARG A 56 -17.93 -1.99 19.92
N ILE A 57 -19.19 -1.87 20.34
CA ILE A 57 -20.09 -2.99 20.56
C ILE A 57 -20.29 -3.74 19.24
N ASN A 58 -20.50 -3.06 18.11
CA ASN A 58 -20.63 -3.71 16.80
C ASN A 58 -19.34 -4.42 16.35
N PHE A 59 -18.17 -3.86 16.66
CA PHE A 59 -16.87 -4.51 16.46
C PHE A 59 -16.69 -5.74 17.36
N ASP A 60 -17.04 -5.65 18.64
CA ASP A 60 -16.89 -6.72 19.64
C ASP A 60 -17.98 -7.80 19.52
N SER A 61 -19.16 -7.48 18.98
CA SER A 61 -20.32 -8.40 18.86
C SER A 61 -20.49 -9.01 17.46
N GLY A 62 -19.50 -8.88 16.58
CA GLY A 62 -19.46 -9.60 15.30
C GLY A 62 -20.42 -9.04 14.24
N GLY A 63 -20.87 -7.80 14.38
CA GLY A 63 -21.47 -7.06 13.28
C GLY A 63 -20.39 -6.78 12.25
N SER A 64 -20.39 -7.53 11.13
CA SER A 64 -19.41 -7.39 10.05
C SER A 64 -19.35 -5.95 9.55
N GLY A 65 -18.42 -5.16 10.11
CA GLY A 65 -17.81 -4.06 9.38
C GLY A 65 -17.21 -4.58 8.07
N PRO A 66 -16.89 -3.69 7.12
CA PRO A 66 -16.21 -4.09 5.90
C PRO A 66 -14.96 -4.91 6.28
N ARG A 67 -15.00 -6.22 5.99
CA ARG A 67 -13.86 -7.11 6.22
C ARG A 67 -12.80 -6.71 5.19
N VAL A 68 -11.77 -6.01 5.65
CA VAL A 68 -10.59 -5.77 4.83
C VAL A 68 -9.92 -7.12 4.61
N HIS A 69 -10.01 -7.62 3.39
CA HIS A 69 -9.27 -8.81 2.99
C HIS A 69 -7.83 -8.38 2.73
N LEU A 70 -6.91 -8.84 3.58
CA LEU A 70 -5.48 -8.72 3.33
C LEU A 70 -5.06 -9.87 2.41
N ASP A 71 -4.19 -9.56 1.45
CA ASP A 71 -3.52 -10.61 0.72
C ASP A 71 -2.59 -11.40 1.66
N SER A 72 -2.34 -12.65 1.30
CA SER A 72 -1.59 -13.57 2.15
C SER A 72 -0.16 -13.11 2.44
N GLU A 73 0.50 -12.47 1.49
CA GLU A 73 1.87 -11.98 1.59
C GLU A 73 1.94 -10.76 2.53
N THR A 74 1.02 -9.81 2.39
CA THR A 74 0.88 -8.67 3.33
C THR A 74 0.58 -9.17 4.74
N ALA A 75 -0.28 -10.18 4.84
CA ALA A 75 -0.62 -10.73 6.14
C ALA A 75 0.58 -11.50 6.73
N LEU A 76 1.40 -12.21 5.94
CA LEU A 76 2.66 -12.81 6.39
C LEU A 76 3.66 -11.75 6.85
N ALA A 77 3.75 -10.63 6.13
CA ALA A 77 4.58 -9.49 6.52
C ALA A 77 4.19 -8.96 7.90
N TYR A 78 2.89 -8.83 8.21
CA TYR A 78 2.43 -8.48 9.55
C TYR A 78 2.86 -9.51 10.61
N ASP A 79 2.68 -10.80 10.36
CA ASP A 79 3.11 -11.86 11.29
C ASP A 79 4.63 -11.76 11.59
N LEU A 80 5.45 -11.45 10.58
CA LEU A 80 6.90 -11.30 10.74
C LEU A 80 7.30 -10.03 11.50
N VAL A 81 6.59 -8.91 11.27
CA VAL A 81 6.80 -7.66 12.04
C VAL A 81 6.42 -7.89 13.51
N GLU A 82 5.31 -8.58 13.77
CA GLU A 82 4.88 -8.92 15.13
C GLU A 82 5.90 -9.84 15.81
N GLU A 83 6.36 -10.91 15.14
CA GLU A 83 7.38 -11.81 15.69
C GLU A 83 8.66 -11.06 16.06
N ARG A 84 9.11 -10.14 15.20
CA ARG A 84 10.38 -9.45 15.38
C ARG A 84 10.32 -8.29 16.39
N TYR A 85 9.28 -7.47 16.33
CA TYR A 85 9.20 -6.21 17.08
C TYR A 85 8.14 -6.23 18.19
N GLY A 86 7.32 -7.28 18.27
CA GLY A 86 6.23 -7.39 19.25
C GLY A 86 5.10 -6.38 19.03
N VAL A 87 4.95 -5.88 17.80
CA VAL A 87 3.89 -4.94 17.42
C VAL A 87 2.85 -5.71 16.62
N ASP A 88 1.64 -5.81 17.17
CA ASP A 88 0.53 -6.50 16.51
C ASP A 88 0.03 -5.72 15.28
N MET A 89 -0.67 -6.44 14.39
CA MET A 89 -1.23 -5.90 13.16
C MET A 89 -2.19 -4.73 13.40
N HIS A 90 -3.01 -4.78 14.46
CA HIS A 90 -3.99 -3.73 14.74
C HIS A 90 -3.28 -2.41 15.02
N ARG A 91 -2.27 -2.44 15.87
CA ARG A 91 -1.44 -1.29 16.19
C ARG A 91 -0.68 -0.76 14.97
N LEU A 92 -0.18 -1.63 14.10
CA LEU A 92 0.44 -1.21 12.84
C LEU A 92 -0.54 -0.50 11.93
N ILE A 93 -1.79 -0.98 11.83
CA ILE A 93 -2.85 -0.32 11.06
C ILE A 93 -3.22 1.04 11.66
N GLU A 94 -3.29 1.16 12.99
CA GLU A 94 -3.56 2.42 13.69
C GLU A 94 -2.42 3.44 13.51
N GLU A 95 -1.17 2.98 13.56
CA GLU A 95 0.02 3.83 13.41
C GLU A 95 0.32 4.17 11.94
N ALA A 96 -0.16 3.36 10.97
CA ALA A 96 0.15 3.49 9.55
C ALA A 96 -0.12 4.88 8.97
N PRO A 97 -1.26 5.57 9.22
CA PRO A 97 -1.48 6.92 8.70
C PRO A 97 -0.46 7.93 9.21
N THR A 98 -0.06 7.82 10.48
CA THR A 98 0.93 8.70 11.10
C THR A 98 2.31 8.43 10.51
N LEU A 99 2.74 7.17 10.44
CA LEU A 99 4.01 6.77 9.86
C LEU A 99 4.11 7.18 8.38
N PHE A 100 3.04 6.94 7.62
CA PHE A 100 2.98 7.33 6.22
C PHE A 100 3.08 8.86 6.05
N THR A 101 2.37 9.64 6.88
CA THR A 101 2.43 11.11 6.83
C THR A 101 3.85 11.62 7.13
N LEU A 102 4.53 11.04 8.12
CA LEU A 102 5.91 11.39 8.44
C LEU A 102 6.87 11.06 7.28
N LEU A 103 6.72 9.89 6.67
CA LEU A 103 7.53 9.47 5.53
C LEU A 103 7.25 10.34 4.28
N ALA A 104 5.99 10.68 4.04
CA ALA A 104 5.55 11.56 2.97
C ALA A 104 6.19 12.96 3.10
N GLU A 105 6.07 13.58 4.27
CA GLU A 105 6.67 14.91 4.51
C GLU A 105 8.20 14.87 4.46
N ALA A 106 8.83 13.79 4.95
CA ALA A 106 10.27 13.60 4.83
C ALA A 106 10.72 13.47 3.37
N SER A 107 9.95 12.76 2.54
CA SER A 107 10.19 12.65 1.10
C SER A 107 10.06 14.00 0.40
N LEU A 108 9.00 14.76 0.70
CA LEU A 108 8.80 16.11 0.15
C LEU A 108 9.93 17.07 0.59
N ALA A 109 10.37 17.00 1.83
CA ALA A 109 11.49 17.81 2.34
C ALA A 109 12.81 17.50 1.61
N GLU A 110 13.11 16.22 1.40
CA GLU A 110 14.29 15.79 0.63
C GLU A 110 14.20 16.26 -0.84
N ARG A 111 13.03 16.22 -1.46
CA ARG A 111 12.81 16.73 -2.82
C ARG A 111 13.02 18.25 -2.89
N ARG A 112 12.46 19.02 -1.95
CA ARG A 112 12.69 20.47 -1.84
C ARG A 112 14.18 20.81 -1.75
N ARG A 113 14.92 20.06 -0.93
CA ARG A 113 16.38 20.23 -0.79
C ARG A 113 17.09 20.00 -2.12
N ARG A 114 16.77 18.90 -2.82
CA ARG A 114 17.37 18.57 -4.13
C ARG A 114 17.05 19.59 -5.21
N VAL A 115 15.82 20.09 -5.25
CA VAL A 115 15.43 21.17 -6.18
C VAL A 115 16.25 22.43 -5.89
N GLY A 116 16.40 22.81 -4.62
CA GLY A 116 17.24 23.96 -4.24
C GLY A 116 18.70 23.80 -4.68
N GLU A 117 19.28 22.60 -4.48
CA GLU A 117 20.65 22.28 -4.94
C GLU A 117 20.78 22.36 -6.46
N ALA A 118 19.80 21.83 -7.18
CA ALA A 118 19.81 21.81 -8.64
C ALA A 118 19.61 23.22 -9.23
N LYS A 119 18.79 24.06 -8.58
CA LYS A 119 18.66 25.49 -8.92
C LYS A 119 19.95 26.25 -8.70
N ALA A 120 20.61 26.07 -7.56
CA ALA A 120 21.88 26.72 -7.27
C ALA A 120 22.97 26.30 -8.28
N ALA A 121 23.03 25.01 -8.64
CA ALA A 121 23.96 24.50 -9.64
C ALA A 121 23.67 25.06 -11.05
N LEU A 122 22.39 25.19 -11.42
CA LEU A 122 21.99 25.79 -12.70
C LEU A 122 22.33 27.29 -12.74
N GLU A 123 22.12 28.02 -11.65
CA GLU A 123 22.49 29.43 -11.56
C GLU A 123 24.00 29.63 -11.73
N GLU A 124 24.82 28.83 -11.03
CA GLU A 124 26.28 28.83 -11.19
C GLU A 124 26.70 28.52 -12.64
N PHE A 125 26.08 27.52 -13.26
CA PHE A 125 26.32 27.16 -14.66
C PHE A 125 25.93 28.29 -15.62
N ASN A 126 24.76 28.89 -15.44
CA ASN A 126 24.28 30.00 -16.27
C ASN A 126 25.15 31.25 -16.12
N CYS A 127 25.70 31.53 -14.93
CA CYS A 127 26.66 32.62 -14.75
C CYS A 127 27.97 32.42 -15.52
N ALA A 128 28.34 31.18 -15.82
CA ALA A 128 29.53 30.84 -16.60
C ALA A 128 29.29 30.88 -18.12
N LEU A 129 28.04 30.97 -18.57
CA LEU A 129 27.66 30.92 -19.98
C LEU A 129 27.30 32.30 -20.56
N PRO A 130 27.53 32.52 -21.86
CA PRO A 130 26.92 33.62 -22.59
C PRO A 130 25.38 33.56 -22.51
N GLU A 131 24.73 34.72 -22.42
CA GLU A 131 23.27 34.85 -22.17
C GLU A 131 22.37 34.03 -23.12
N HIS A 132 22.77 33.87 -24.38
CA HIS A 132 22.01 33.08 -25.37
C HIS A 132 22.13 31.55 -25.21
N LEU A 133 23.05 31.09 -24.36
CA LEU A 133 23.25 29.68 -24.01
C LEU A 133 22.74 29.35 -22.60
N ALA A 134 22.25 30.34 -21.86
CA ALA A 134 21.68 30.10 -20.53
C ALA A 134 20.46 29.18 -20.65
N GLU A 135 20.44 28.14 -19.83
CA GLU A 135 19.40 27.12 -19.86
C GLU A 135 18.17 27.54 -19.03
N SER A 136 17.00 27.10 -19.50
CA SER A 136 15.68 27.45 -18.97
C SER A 136 15.34 26.64 -17.71
N ASP A 137 14.66 27.27 -16.74
CA ASP A 137 14.35 26.75 -15.41
C ASP A 137 13.09 25.86 -15.32
N TRP A 138 12.52 25.50 -16.46
CA TRP A 138 11.22 24.81 -16.58
C TRP A 138 11.15 23.47 -15.82
N ALA A 139 12.24 22.70 -15.78
CA ALA A 139 12.26 21.38 -15.15
C ALA A 139 12.09 21.43 -13.62
N TYR A 140 12.64 22.46 -12.95
CA TYR A 140 12.50 22.61 -11.50
C TYR A 140 11.15 23.21 -11.11
N LYS A 141 10.56 24.06 -11.97
CA LYS A 141 9.22 24.62 -11.75
C LYS A 141 8.14 23.55 -11.69
N ASP A 142 8.18 22.59 -12.62
CA ASP A 142 7.25 21.45 -12.63
C ASP A 142 7.35 20.61 -11.34
N GLU A 143 8.58 20.38 -10.87
CA GLU A 143 8.82 19.68 -9.61
C GLU A 143 8.37 20.49 -8.39
N GLU A 144 8.54 21.82 -8.39
CA GLU A 144 8.02 22.68 -7.33
C GLU A 144 6.50 22.65 -7.25
N GLU A 145 5.81 22.72 -8.40
CA GLU A 145 4.36 22.59 -8.45
C GLU A 145 3.90 21.22 -7.92
N SER A 146 4.61 20.14 -8.26
CA SER A 146 4.35 18.79 -7.73
C SER A 146 4.49 18.76 -6.20
N ILE A 147 5.55 19.36 -5.66
CA ILE A 147 5.79 19.44 -4.22
C ILE A 147 4.71 20.28 -3.51
N GLU A 148 4.29 21.41 -4.09
CA GLU A 148 3.24 22.27 -3.56
C GLU A 148 1.89 21.56 -3.51
N ARG A 149 1.59 20.74 -4.52
CA ARG A 149 0.40 19.88 -4.57
C ARG A 149 0.50 18.65 -3.66
N ARG A 150 1.64 18.44 -2.99
CA ARG A 150 1.94 17.26 -2.16
C ARG A 150 1.82 15.95 -2.94
N ASP A 151 2.15 16.00 -4.23
CA ASP A 151 2.12 14.81 -5.08
C ASP A 151 3.34 13.93 -4.79
N LEU A 152 3.14 12.86 -4.03
CA LEU A 152 4.21 11.94 -3.63
C LEU A 152 4.69 11.06 -4.77
N PHE A 153 3.78 10.64 -5.64
CA PHE A 153 4.04 9.61 -6.63
C PHE A 153 4.38 10.18 -8.00
N ARG A 154 4.08 11.47 -8.22
CA ARG A 154 4.17 12.15 -9.51
C ARG A 154 3.27 11.43 -10.51
N HIS A 155 1.96 11.68 -10.44
CA HIS A 155 0.98 10.86 -11.15
C HIS A 155 1.25 10.89 -12.67
N PRO A 156 1.44 9.72 -13.31
CA PRO A 156 1.70 9.67 -14.74
C PRO A 156 0.46 10.05 -15.59
N GLY A 157 -0.73 10.06 -14.98
CA GLY A 157 -2.01 10.31 -15.65
C GLY A 157 -2.20 11.74 -16.17
N ASP A 158 -1.36 12.68 -15.72
CA ASP A 158 -1.34 14.07 -16.22
C ASP A 158 -0.37 14.25 -17.41
N LEU A 159 0.34 13.19 -17.79
CA LEU A 159 1.29 13.19 -18.90
C LEU A 159 0.68 12.43 -20.09
N GLU A 160 0.65 13.06 -21.25
CA GLU A 160 0.34 12.36 -22.50
C GLU A 160 1.41 11.29 -22.77
N TRP A 161 1.05 10.20 -23.42
CA TRP A 161 1.95 9.07 -23.69
C TRP A 161 3.23 9.48 -24.47
N ASP A 162 3.15 10.59 -25.22
CA ASP A 162 4.24 11.18 -26.00
C ASP A 162 5.02 12.28 -25.24
N ASP A 163 4.72 12.49 -23.96
CA ASP A 163 5.41 13.48 -23.16
C ASP A 163 6.85 13.01 -22.84
N PRO A 164 7.90 13.79 -23.15
CA PRO A 164 9.28 13.45 -22.80
C PRO A 164 9.49 13.20 -21.29
N ARG A 165 8.61 13.75 -20.44
CA ARG A 165 8.57 13.51 -18.99
C ARG A 165 8.17 12.08 -18.65
N TRP A 166 7.42 11.40 -19.51
CA TRP A 166 7.09 9.97 -19.38
C TRP A 166 8.34 9.09 -19.44
N GLU A 167 9.24 9.36 -20.39
CA GLU A 167 10.52 8.63 -20.49
C GLU A 167 11.39 8.87 -19.25
N GLY A 168 11.35 10.09 -18.70
CA GLY A 168 11.97 10.42 -17.42
C GLY A 168 11.38 9.61 -16.25
N TYR A 169 10.05 9.51 -16.17
CA TYR A 169 9.37 8.71 -15.14
C TYR A 169 9.71 7.21 -15.26
N ARG A 170 9.70 6.67 -16.49
CA ARG A 170 10.07 5.28 -16.77
C ARG A 170 11.53 4.99 -16.42
N LYS A 171 12.42 5.95 -16.68
CA LYS A 171 13.87 5.81 -16.43
C LYS A 171 14.25 5.99 -14.97
N TYR A 172 13.65 6.96 -14.29
CA TYR A 172 14.04 7.35 -12.93
C TYR A 172 13.10 6.81 -11.86
N GLY A 173 11.94 6.29 -12.23
CA GLY A 173 10.98 5.68 -11.33
C GLY A 173 10.23 6.68 -10.45
N ASN A 174 9.41 6.14 -9.55
CA ASN A 174 8.60 6.91 -8.62
C ASN A 174 9.47 7.64 -7.56
N PRO A 175 9.30 8.95 -7.33
CA PRO A 175 10.16 9.70 -6.42
C PRO A 175 10.01 9.29 -4.95
N PHE A 176 8.80 8.92 -4.52
CA PHE A 176 8.58 8.38 -3.18
C PHE A 176 9.22 7.00 -3.03
N ALA A 177 9.12 6.14 -4.04
CA ALA A 177 9.80 4.85 -4.06
C ALA A 177 11.32 4.98 -3.90
N ASN A 178 11.92 5.90 -4.68
CA ASN A 178 13.35 6.17 -4.61
C ASN A 178 13.77 6.71 -3.24
N PHE A 179 12.93 7.54 -2.62
CA PHE A 179 13.13 7.98 -1.25
C PHE A 179 13.12 6.80 -0.26
N LEU A 180 12.13 5.90 -0.34
CA LEU A 180 12.06 4.71 0.51
C LEU A 180 13.25 3.76 0.29
N LYS A 181 13.68 3.55 -0.96
CA LYS A 181 14.89 2.76 -1.28
C LYS A 181 16.14 3.37 -0.67
N LYS A 182 16.32 4.68 -0.81
CA LYS A 182 17.45 5.40 -0.20
C LYS A 182 17.39 5.30 1.33
N LEU A 183 16.21 5.46 1.91
CA LEU A 183 15.99 5.33 3.36
C LEU A 183 16.32 3.92 3.83
N ALA A 184 15.82 2.89 3.14
CA ALA A 184 16.10 1.49 3.41
C ALA A 184 17.60 1.18 3.33
N ASN A 185 18.29 1.66 2.28
CA ASN A 185 19.74 1.52 2.14
C ASN A 185 20.50 2.19 3.29
N ASN A 186 20.05 3.35 3.77
CA ASN A 186 20.68 4.04 4.89
C ASN A 186 20.44 3.33 6.23
N ILE A 187 19.32 2.64 6.39
CA ILE A 187 18.98 1.86 7.59
C ILE A 187 19.69 0.49 7.57
N LYS A 188 20.03 -0.04 6.38
CA LYS A 188 20.47 -1.43 6.12
C LYS A 188 21.79 -1.87 6.78
N ALA A 189 22.42 -1.07 7.63
CA ALA A 189 23.73 -1.39 8.19
C ALA A 189 23.74 -2.61 9.15
N ASP A 190 22.61 -3.13 9.64
CA ASP A 190 22.68 -4.24 10.63
C ASP A 190 21.44 -5.16 10.80
N ASN A 191 20.35 -5.03 10.04
CA ASN A 191 19.05 -5.59 10.48
C ASN A 191 18.41 -6.72 9.64
N GLY A 192 18.86 -7.07 8.42
CA GLY A 192 18.29 -8.22 7.66
C GLY A 192 16.75 -8.21 7.49
N ALA A 193 16.10 -7.07 7.73
CA ALA A 193 14.65 -6.93 7.83
C ALA A 193 14.01 -6.61 6.48
N LEU A 194 14.77 -6.01 5.58
CA LEU A 194 14.33 -5.59 4.27
C LEU A 194 15.54 -5.59 3.34
N ASP A 195 15.38 -6.10 2.14
CA ASP A 195 16.28 -5.81 1.05
C ASP A 195 15.76 -4.61 0.22
N PRO A 196 16.42 -3.44 0.21
CA PRO A 196 16.15 -2.35 -0.73
C PRO A 196 16.13 -2.72 -2.21
N ALA A 197 16.77 -3.81 -2.63
CA ALA A 197 16.62 -4.34 -3.98
C ALA A 197 15.22 -4.93 -4.21
N ASP A 198 14.64 -5.54 -3.18
CA ASP A 198 13.30 -6.17 -3.21
C ASP A 198 12.17 -5.16 -2.94
N VAL A 199 12.48 -3.88 -2.70
CA VAL A 199 11.48 -2.82 -2.63
C VAL A 199 11.05 -2.48 -4.05
N GLU A 200 9.90 -2.96 -4.46
CA GLU A 200 9.34 -2.70 -5.78
C GLU A 200 8.02 -1.95 -5.68
N PHE A 201 7.66 -1.24 -6.74
CA PHE A 201 6.35 -0.62 -6.86
C PHE A 201 5.65 -1.31 -8.02
N ASP A 202 4.47 -1.83 -7.75
CA ASP A 202 3.65 -2.39 -8.81
C ASP A 202 3.09 -1.27 -9.73
N PRO A 203 2.45 -1.61 -10.85
CA PRO A 203 1.86 -0.62 -11.75
C PRO A 203 0.83 0.30 -11.07
N ASP A 204 0.24 -0.13 -9.96
CA ASP A 204 -0.71 0.63 -9.15
C ASP A 204 -0.01 1.53 -8.11
N MET A 205 1.32 1.64 -8.17
CA MET A 205 2.17 2.41 -7.27
C MET A 205 2.12 1.94 -5.82
N VAL A 206 1.78 0.67 -5.59
CA VAL A 206 1.84 0.06 -4.26
C VAL A 206 3.26 -0.46 -4.03
N CYS A 207 3.88 0.03 -2.95
CA CYS A 207 5.16 -0.48 -2.49
C CYS A 207 4.98 -1.92 -2.01
N ARG A 208 5.63 -2.87 -2.68
CA ARG A 208 5.76 -4.26 -2.26
C ARG A 208 7.20 -4.51 -1.87
N GLY A 209 7.41 -5.22 -0.77
CA GLY A 209 8.73 -5.55 -0.28
C GLY A 209 8.75 -6.97 0.24
N TYR A 210 9.76 -7.74 -0.16
CA TYR A 210 10.04 -9.03 0.45
C TYR A 210 10.67 -8.81 1.83
N LEU A 211 9.83 -8.83 2.87
CA LEU A 211 10.27 -8.55 4.23
C LEU A 211 10.90 -9.77 4.88
N PHE A 212 11.95 -9.52 5.68
CA PHE A 212 12.69 -10.50 6.47
C PHE A 212 13.16 -11.74 5.69
N PRO A 213 13.88 -11.57 4.56
CA PRO A 213 14.31 -12.68 3.70
C PRO A 213 15.05 -13.78 4.46
N GLU A 214 15.96 -13.42 5.35
CA GLU A 214 16.73 -14.37 6.16
C GLU A 214 15.89 -15.12 7.19
N ARG A 215 14.82 -14.49 7.71
CA ARG A 215 13.91 -15.16 8.64
C ARG A 215 13.05 -16.17 7.88
N ARG A 216 12.54 -15.79 6.71
CA ARG A 216 11.75 -16.67 5.83
C ARG A 216 12.57 -17.87 5.39
N ALA A 217 13.77 -17.63 4.86
CA ALA A 217 14.70 -18.69 4.47
C ALA A 217 15.03 -19.67 5.62
N ARG A 218 15.13 -19.18 6.86
CA ARG A 218 15.30 -20.04 8.05
C ARG A 218 14.04 -20.85 8.37
N LEU A 219 12.87 -20.24 8.30
CA LEU A 219 11.60 -20.93 8.54
C LEU A 219 11.36 -22.05 7.52
N THR A 220 11.75 -21.84 6.27
CA THR A 220 11.48 -22.77 5.16
C THR A 220 12.68 -23.65 4.82
N CYS A 221 13.84 -23.39 5.41
CA CYS A 221 15.10 -24.06 5.13
C CYS A 221 15.43 -24.09 3.62
N GLY A 222 15.00 -23.06 2.88
CA GLY A 222 15.16 -22.97 1.43
C GLY A 222 14.18 -23.83 0.62
N SER A 223 13.23 -24.53 1.24
CA SER A 223 12.16 -25.23 0.50
C SER A 223 11.24 -24.23 -0.17
N ARG A 224 11.21 -24.29 -1.51
CA ARG A 224 10.32 -23.47 -2.35
C ARG A 224 8.84 -23.75 -2.04
N ARG A 225 8.49 -25.00 -1.75
CA ARG A 225 7.10 -25.40 -1.42
C ARG A 225 6.68 -24.86 -0.07
N ALA A 226 7.55 -24.94 0.93
CA ALA A 226 7.29 -24.35 2.24
C ALA A 226 7.19 -22.82 2.19
N GLU A 227 8.04 -22.16 1.41
CA GLU A 227 7.96 -20.71 1.16
C GLU A 227 6.64 -20.34 0.50
N TRP A 228 6.22 -21.08 -0.53
CA TRP A 228 4.95 -20.86 -1.20
C TRP A 228 3.75 -20.95 -0.25
N VAL A 229 3.75 -21.97 0.61
CA VAL A 229 2.71 -22.19 1.64
C VAL A 229 2.56 -20.96 2.54
N LEU A 230 3.67 -20.34 2.96
CA LEU A 230 3.65 -19.14 3.78
C LEU A 230 3.19 -17.92 2.98
N SER A 231 3.79 -17.66 1.82
CA SER A 231 3.50 -16.47 1.00
C SER A 231 2.05 -16.43 0.50
N HIS A 232 1.44 -17.59 0.24
CA HIS A 232 0.08 -17.71 -0.27
C HIS A 232 -0.95 -17.99 0.82
N GLY A 233 -0.51 -18.10 2.08
CA GLY A 233 -1.40 -18.15 3.24
C GLY A 233 -2.06 -19.49 3.49
N TYR A 234 -1.53 -20.58 2.91
CA TYR A 234 -1.90 -21.96 3.29
C TYR A 234 -1.54 -22.24 4.75
N ALA A 235 -0.54 -21.53 5.30
CA ALA A 235 -0.20 -21.53 6.71
C ALA A 235 0.16 -20.14 7.22
N ARG A 236 -0.14 -19.86 8.49
CA ARG A 236 0.27 -18.66 9.23
C ARG A 236 1.41 -18.97 10.19
N LEU A 237 2.26 -17.98 10.51
CA LEU A 237 3.33 -18.19 11.50
C LEU A 237 2.76 -18.57 12.87
N GLY A 238 1.64 -17.96 13.24
CA GLY A 238 0.90 -18.28 14.45
C GLY A 238 0.35 -19.72 14.51
N GLN A 239 0.21 -20.40 13.38
CA GLN A 239 -0.27 -21.79 13.30
C GLN A 239 0.85 -22.82 13.39
N ILE A 240 2.11 -22.43 13.11
CA ILE A 240 3.27 -23.31 13.27
C ILE A 240 3.29 -23.82 14.73
N PRO A 241 3.28 -25.14 14.96
CA PRO A 241 3.32 -25.70 16.31
C PRO A 241 4.48 -25.14 17.13
N LYS A 242 4.25 -24.79 18.40
CA LYS A 242 5.28 -24.16 19.25
C LYS A 242 6.60 -24.94 19.30
N ARG A 243 6.52 -26.28 19.27
CA ARG A 243 7.70 -27.16 19.23
C ARG A 243 8.55 -27.02 17.95
N LEU A 244 7.94 -26.56 16.85
CA LEU A 244 8.56 -26.37 15.53
C LEU A 244 9.07 -24.94 15.29
N ARG A 245 8.87 -24.02 16.25
CA ARG A 245 9.33 -22.62 16.12
C ARG A 245 10.78 -22.39 16.54
N GLY A 246 11.39 -23.38 17.19
CA GLY A 246 12.79 -23.34 17.63
C GLY A 246 13.77 -23.43 16.47
N GLU A 247 15.04 -23.55 16.83
CA GLU A 247 16.16 -23.78 15.92
C GLU A 247 16.74 -25.18 16.17
N GLY A 248 17.16 -25.85 15.10
CA GLY A 248 17.83 -27.15 15.15
C GLY A 248 17.44 -28.04 13.97
N GLU A 249 18.38 -28.82 13.46
CA GLU A 249 18.21 -29.57 12.20
C GLU A 249 16.96 -30.47 12.17
N ASP A 250 16.66 -31.19 13.25
CA ASP A 250 15.46 -32.02 13.34
C ASP A 250 14.17 -31.18 13.41
N VAL A 251 14.19 -30.06 14.13
CA VAL A 251 13.06 -29.12 14.26
C VAL A 251 12.77 -28.45 12.93
N ASP A 252 13.83 -28.06 12.23
CA ASP A 252 13.83 -27.43 10.91
C ASP A 252 13.22 -28.37 9.87
N ARG A 253 13.67 -29.64 9.83
CA ARG A 253 13.11 -30.66 8.95
C ARG A 253 11.62 -30.92 9.24
N GLU A 254 11.26 -31.12 10.51
CA GLU A 254 9.85 -31.34 10.90
C GLU A 254 8.96 -30.12 10.58
N ARG A 255 9.49 -28.89 10.70
CA ARG A 255 8.78 -27.66 10.32
C ARG A 255 8.50 -27.63 8.83
N VAL A 256 9.50 -27.94 7.99
CA VAL A 256 9.33 -27.97 6.53
C VAL A 256 8.32 -29.03 6.13
N GLU A 257 8.42 -30.26 6.65
CA GLU A 257 7.45 -31.33 6.39
C GLU A 257 6.02 -30.91 6.80
N TRP A 258 5.88 -30.24 7.95
CA TRP A 258 4.59 -29.72 8.39
C TRP A 258 4.04 -28.63 7.46
N LEU A 259 4.87 -27.71 7.00
CA LEU A 259 4.49 -26.64 6.07
C LEU A 259 4.07 -27.23 4.72
N GLU A 260 4.87 -28.14 4.16
CA GLU A 260 4.58 -28.75 2.86
C GLU A 260 3.28 -29.58 2.89
N ALA A 261 2.94 -30.16 4.04
CA ALA A 261 1.68 -30.87 4.24
C ALA A 261 0.43 -29.95 4.27
N GLN A 262 0.59 -28.62 4.29
CA GLN A 262 -0.54 -27.67 4.23
C GLN A 262 -1.06 -27.42 2.82
N ILE A 263 -0.36 -27.91 1.79
CA ILE A 263 -0.78 -27.83 0.40
C ILE A 263 -0.81 -29.24 -0.20
N THR A 264 -1.86 -29.55 -0.97
CA THR A 264 -1.96 -30.84 -1.65
C THR A 264 -0.97 -30.94 -2.81
N ASP A 265 -0.64 -32.16 -3.23
CA ASP A 265 0.27 -32.36 -4.37
C ASP A 265 -0.32 -31.83 -5.69
N ASP A 266 -1.64 -31.91 -5.86
CA ASP A 266 -2.34 -31.38 -7.04
C ASP A 266 -2.26 -29.84 -7.08
N GLU A 267 -2.54 -29.16 -5.96
CA GLU A 267 -2.40 -27.70 -5.86
C GLU A 267 -0.95 -27.26 -6.06
N TRP A 268 0.02 -28.02 -5.54
CA TRP A 268 1.43 -27.72 -5.74
C TRP A 268 1.85 -27.88 -7.21
N ALA A 269 1.38 -28.91 -7.90
CA ALA A 269 1.67 -29.12 -9.32
C ALA A 269 1.15 -27.95 -10.17
N GLU A 270 -0.07 -27.45 -9.92
CA GLU A 270 -0.60 -26.25 -10.58
C GLU A 270 0.29 -25.02 -10.31
N CYS A 271 0.79 -24.87 -9.09
CA CYS A 271 1.70 -23.79 -8.73
C CYS A 271 3.05 -23.90 -9.47
N GLU A 272 3.61 -25.10 -9.59
CA GLU A 272 4.84 -25.34 -10.35
C GLU A 272 4.68 -24.98 -11.83
N GLU A 273 3.55 -25.35 -12.45
CA GLU A 273 3.25 -24.98 -13.83
C GLU A 273 3.16 -23.46 -14.01
N MET A 274 2.46 -22.78 -13.10
CA MET A 274 2.33 -21.32 -13.13
C MET A 274 3.68 -20.62 -12.96
N MET A 275 4.50 -21.08 -12.02
CA MET A 275 5.84 -20.53 -11.82
C MET A 275 6.75 -20.76 -13.03
N ALA A 276 6.70 -21.96 -13.64
CA ALA A 276 7.44 -22.25 -14.86
C ALA A 276 6.95 -21.42 -16.05
N ALA A 277 5.65 -21.08 -16.11
CA ALA A 277 5.10 -20.17 -17.12
C ALA A 277 5.59 -18.73 -16.90
N ALA A 278 5.60 -18.25 -15.65
CA ALA A 278 6.11 -16.93 -15.31
C ALA A 278 7.61 -16.78 -15.64
N GLU A 279 8.42 -17.80 -15.34
CA GLU A 279 9.85 -17.80 -15.68
C GLU A 279 10.09 -17.76 -17.19
N ARG A 280 9.30 -18.53 -17.97
CA ARG A 280 9.33 -18.48 -19.44
C ARG A 280 8.99 -17.10 -19.99
N LEU A 281 7.94 -16.47 -19.44
CA LEU A 281 7.56 -15.11 -19.82
C LEU A 281 8.64 -14.09 -19.46
N GLY A 282 9.25 -14.22 -18.28
CA GLY A 282 10.37 -13.38 -17.85
C GLY A 282 11.53 -13.42 -18.84
N LYS A 283 11.98 -14.62 -19.23
CA LYS A 283 13.05 -14.82 -20.22
C LYS A 283 12.70 -14.24 -21.60
N MET A 284 11.44 -14.36 -22.03
CA MET A 284 10.97 -13.75 -23.28
C MET A 284 11.02 -12.21 -23.23
N LEU A 285 10.70 -11.61 -22.09
CA LEU A 285 10.70 -10.15 -21.92
C LEU A 285 12.10 -9.57 -21.77
N THR A 286 13.05 -10.32 -21.20
CA THR A 286 14.45 -9.87 -21.04
C THR A 286 15.31 -10.10 -22.28
N GLY A 287 14.81 -10.83 -23.29
CA GLY A 287 15.56 -11.10 -24.53
C GLY A 287 16.72 -12.08 -24.32
N GLU A 288 16.74 -12.80 -23.20
CA GLU A 288 17.68 -13.90 -22.95
C GLU A 288 17.22 -15.14 -23.73
N THR A 289 17.37 -15.12 -25.05
CA THR A 289 17.32 -16.35 -25.84
C THR A 289 18.55 -17.18 -25.51
N GLU A 290 18.33 -18.47 -25.20
CA GLU A 290 19.41 -19.45 -25.01
C GLU A 290 20.45 -19.30 -26.14
N PRO A 291 21.76 -19.30 -25.82
CA PRO A 291 22.78 -19.24 -26.87
C PRO A 291 22.56 -20.43 -27.79
N ASP A 292 22.19 -20.15 -29.05
CA ASP A 292 22.09 -21.14 -30.11
C ASP A 292 23.35 -22.00 -30.07
N GLY A 293 23.17 -23.23 -29.58
CA GLY A 293 24.24 -24.22 -29.60
C GLY A 293 24.56 -24.50 -31.05
N GLU A 294 25.65 -23.92 -31.54
CA GLU A 294 26.21 -24.28 -32.84
C GLU A 294 26.38 -25.81 -32.88
N PRO A 295 25.75 -26.50 -33.85
CA PRO A 295 26.03 -27.90 -34.06
C PRO A 295 27.47 -28.01 -34.54
N GLY A 296 28.35 -28.53 -33.68
CA GLY A 296 29.75 -28.77 -34.00
C GLY A 296 29.89 -29.62 -35.26
N GLU A 297 30.68 -29.11 -36.20
CA GLU A 297 31.21 -29.83 -37.37
C GLU A 297 32.21 -30.92 -36.99
#